data_AF-A0A517QHL7-F1
#
_entry.id   AF-A0A517QHL7-F1
#
_cell.length_a   1.000
_cell.length_b   1.000
_cell.length_c   1.000
_cell.angle_alpha   90.00
_cell.angle_beta   90.00
_cell.angle_gamma   90.00
#
_symmetry.space_group_name_H-M   'P 1'
#
loop_
_entity.id
_entity.type
_entity.pdbx_description
1 polymer ?
#
loop_
_entity_poly.entity_id
_entity_poly.type
_entity_poly.pdbx_seq_one_letter_code
_entity_poly.pdbx_strand_id
1 'polypeptide(L)'
;MTPEPTIRINVDVTNPGQFFACCGLLELADRLWNGAEGWFDESLLHFCIATEDSTANAEGLLQALINCELRNTMEPDKLERYEFLKTLTTKERSKSQAEERKQYDKLWRELPLVLDAPFHLTMDWFLDNRAGGSRFKTWAGQQSVINIALDMKKPVDAGKYADVPSEDWLQHTCGESVDFNFDSDSSVQSSPLDAGFSLDPLKMSGATRPLMQLFAFIGLQRFRSLADTKNNAYTYSPWTIPALPPAAACMASSGSQVPGQQKLTFPLLYRTKYLKSFLPAQLNGE
;
A
#
# COMPACT_ATOMS: atom_id res chain seq x y z
N MET A 1 -20.86 22.30 4.52
CA MET A 1 -20.52 22.71 3.14
C MET A 1 -19.21 22.04 2.82
N THR A 2 -19.13 21.23 1.76
CA THR A 2 -17.89 20.57 1.35
C THR A 2 -16.94 21.61 0.73
N PRO A 3 -15.65 21.62 1.10
CA PRO A 3 -14.68 22.53 0.48
C PRO A 3 -14.42 22.14 -0.97
N GLU A 4 -13.93 23.10 -1.77
CA GLU A 4 -13.46 22.81 -3.12
C GLU A 4 -12.20 21.95 -3.04
N PRO A 5 -12.12 20.80 -3.74
CA PRO A 5 -10.98 19.91 -3.64
C PRO A 5 -9.76 20.44 -4.38
N THR A 6 -8.61 20.41 -3.70
CA THR A 6 -7.29 20.68 -4.28
C THR A 6 -6.79 19.51 -5.12
N ILE A 7 -7.13 18.28 -4.71
CA ILE A 7 -6.79 17.05 -5.44
C ILE A 7 -8.06 16.21 -5.58
N ARG A 8 -8.27 15.69 -6.79
CA ARG A 8 -9.35 14.74 -7.09
C ARG A 8 -8.76 13.51 -7.79
N ILE A 9 -9.15 12.33 -7.32
CA ILE A 9 -8.68 11.02 -7.79
C ILE A 9 -9.89 10.17 -8.18
N ASN A 10 -9.86 9.55 -9.37
CA ASN A 10 -10.84 8.54 -9.74
C ASN A 10 -10.63 7.29 -8.88
N VAL A 11 -11.70 6.71 -8.36
CA VAL A 11 -11.61 5.55 -7.48
C VAL A 11 -12.76 4.58 -7.70
N ASP A 12 -12.43 3.30 -7.73
CA ASP A 12 -13.39 2.21 -7.52
C ASP A 12 -13.30 1.77 -6.06
N VAL A 13 -14.27 2.17 -5.24
CA VAL A 13 -14.31 1.80 -3.81
C VAL A 13 -14.55 0.30 -3.59
N THR A 14 -14.96 -0.46 -4.61
CA THR A 14 -15.06 -1.93 -4.54
C THR A 14 -13.72 -2.62 -4.75
N ASN A 15 -12.70 -1.91 -5.28
CA ASN A 15 -11.32 -2.36 -5.25
C ASN A 15 -10.66 -1.91 -3.93
N PRO A 16 -10.46 -2.81 -2.95
CA PRO A 16 -9.89 -2.44 -1.65
C PRO A 16 -8.50 -1.81 -1.77
N GLY A 17 -7.71 -2.19 -2.77
CA GLY A 17 -6.42 -1.57 -3.05
C GLY A 17 -6.56 -0.08 -3.34
N GLN A 18 -7.49 0.30 -4.22
CA GLN A 18 -7.73 1.72 -4.54
C GLN A 18 -8.30 2.49 -3.35
N PHE A 19 -9.21 1.91 -2.57
CA PHE A 19 -9.72 2.53 -1.34
C PHE A 19 -8.59 2.85 -0.34
N PHE A 20 -7.72 1.87 -0.05
CA PHE A 20 -6.59 2.11 0.86
C PHE A 20 -5.53 3.02 0.24
N ALA A 21 -5.43 3.09 -1.09
CA ALA A 21 -4.58 4.05 -1.76
C ALA A 21 -5.05 5.50 -1.52
N CYS A 22 -6.36 5.76 -1.61
CA CYS A 22 -6.93 7.06 -1.21
C CYS A 22 -6.58 7.41 0.24
N CYS A 23 -6.68 6.44 1.15
CA CYS A 23 -6.29 6.61 2.55
C CYS A 23 -4.81 6.97 2.71
N GLY A 24 -3.93 6.35 1.94
CA GLY A 24 -2.49 6.64 1.95
C GLY A 24 -2.17 8.01 1.38
N LEU A 25 -2.85 8.41 0.30
CA LEU A 25 -2.72 9.74 -0.27
C LEU A 25 -3.12 10.83 0.73
N LEU A 26 -4.21 10.62 1.48
CA LEU A 26 -4.62 11.52 2.56
C LEU A 26 -3.58 11.61 3.69
N GLU A 27 -3.01 10.48 4.12
CA GLU A 27 -1.96 10.47 5.15
C GLU A 27 -0.72 11.27 4.69
N LEU A 28 -0.31 11.14 3.43
CA LEU A 28 0.83 11.89 2.90
C LEU A 28 0.51 13.38 2.75
N ALA A 29 -0.68 13.72 2.25
CA ALA A 29 -1.12 15.10 2.09
C ALA A 29 -1.16 15.83 3.44
N ASP A 30 -1.72 15.21 4.47
CA ASP A 30 -1.78 15.80 5.81
C ASP A 30 -0.39 15.96 6.42
N ARG A 31 0.52 15.01 6.21
CA ARG A 31 1.91 15.14 6.68
C ARG A 31 2.70 16.22 5.96
N LEU A 32 2.35 16.51 4.70
CA LEU A 32 3.05 17.52 3.90
C LEU A 32 2.54 18.93 4.19
N TRP A 33 1.22 19.10 4.33
CA TRP A 33 0.58 20.42 4.43
C TRP A 33 -0.06 20.73 5.79
N ASN A 34 -0.11 19.75 6.70
CA ASN A 34 -0.64 19.86 8.06
C ASN A 34 -2.07 20.42 8.11
N GLY A 35 -3.07 19.53 8.07
CA GLY A 35 -4.49 19.88 8.02
C GLY A 35 -5.12 19.56 6.67
N ALA A 36 -4.72 18.45 6.04
CA ALA A 36 -5.40 17.99 4.83
C ALA A 36 -6.61 17.13 5.21
N GLU A 37 -7.78 17.49 4.69
CA GLU A 37 -9.01 16.74 4.86
C GLU A 37 -9.30 15.94 3.59
N GLY A 38 -9.73 14.69 3.75
CA GLY A 38 -10.14 13.84 2.63
C GLY A 38 -11.57 13.35 2.78
N TRP A 39 -12.23 13.09 1.66
CA TRP A 39 -13.56 12.48 1.59
C TRP A 39 -13.81 11.83 0.22
N PHE A 40 -14.72 10.88 0.17
CA PHE A 40 -15.29 10.37 -1.08
C PHE A 40 -16.49 11.25 -1.45
N ASP A 41 -16.68 11.55 -2.72
CA ASP A 41 -17.88 12.27 -3.15
C ASP A 41 -19.15 11.41 -2.98
N GLU A 42 -20.34 12.00 -3.17
CA GLU A 42 -21.60 11.28 -2.99
C GLU A 42 -21.76 10.10 -3.97
N SER A 43 -21.09 10.14 -5.12
CA SER A 43 -21.11 9.06 -6.11
C SER A 43 -20.15 7.91 -5.77
N LEU A 44 -19.22 8.13 -4.83
CA LEU A 44 -18.11 7.23 -4.49
C LEU A 44 -17.18 6.92 -5.66
N LEU A 45 -17.23 7.70 -6.74
CA LEU A 45 -16.36 7.56 -7.92
C LEU A 45 -15.11 8.44 -7.82
N HIS A 46 -15.12 9.41 -6.91
CA HIS A 46 -13.98 10.29 -6.69
C HIS A 46 -13.60 10.36 -5.22
N PHE A 47 -12.29 10.34 -4.97
CA PHE A 47 -11.71 10.76 -3.70
C PHE A 47 -11.16 12.17 -3.82
N CYS A 48 -11.49 13.00 -2.84
CA CYS A 48 -11.19 14.41 -2.80
C CYS A 48 -10.29 14.71 -1.60
N ILE A 49 -9.33 15.62 -1.79
CA ILE A 49 -8.53 16.19 -0.71
C ILE A 49 -8.59 17.71 -0.81
N ALA A 50 -8.77 18.39 0.32
CA ALA A 50 -8.62 19.83 0.43
C ALA A 50 -7.76 20.19 1.63
N THR A 51 -7.10 21.34 1.56
CA THR A 51 -6.33 21.92 2.66
C THR A 51 -6.28 23.45 2.50
N GLU A 52 -6.02 24.16 3.60
CA GLU A 52 -5.86 25.62 3.59
C GLU A 52 -4.49 26.05 3.01
N ASP A 53 -3.55 25.12 2.86
CA ASP A 53 -2.24 25.43 2.27
C ASP A 53 -2.35 25.73 0.77
N SER A 54 -2.10 27.00 0.42
CA SER A 54 -2.16 27.50 -0.96
C SER A 54 -1.14 26.87 -1.92
N THR A 55 -0.11 26.19 -1.40
CA THR A 55 0.90 25.48 -2.21
C THR A 55 0.47 24.06 -2.54
N ALA A 56 -0.61 23.56 -1.93
CA ALA A 56 -1.07 22.20 -2.13
C ALA A 56 -1.55 21.97 -3.56
N ASN A 57 -1.04 20.89 -4.15
CA ASN A 57 -1.44 20.36 -5.46
C ASN A 57 -0.92 18.93 -5.61
N ALA A 58 -1.47 18.19 -6.56
CA ALA A 58 -1.09 16.80 -6.77
C ALA A 58 0.40 16.67 -7.13
N GLU A 59 0.89 17.47 -8.08
CA GLU A 59 2.26 17.42 -8.58
C GLU A 59 3.28 17.63 -7.45
N GLY A 60 3.02 18.57 -6.54
CA GLY A 60 3.84 18.85 -5.37
C GLY A 60 3.93 17.66 -4.41
N LEU A 61 2.83 16.93 -4.19
CA LEU A 61 2.83 15.70 -3.40
C LEU A 61 3.63 14.60 -4.09
N LEU A 62 3.45 14.41 -5.40
CA LEU A 62 4.20 13.42 -6.17
C LEU A 62 5.70 13.72 -6.15
N GLN A 63 6.09 15.00 -6.29
CA GLN A 63 7.49 15.43 -6.18
C GLN A 63 8.03 15.22 -4.77
N ALA A 64 7.25 15.49 -3.72
CA ALA A 64 7.64 15.17 -2.36
C ALA A 64 7.87 13.66 -2.16
N LEU A 65 7.04 12.80 -2.77
CA LEU A 65 7.22 11.35 -2.75
C LEU A 65 8.46 10.89 -3.51
N ILE A 66 8.74 11.45 -4.68
CA ILE A 66 9.95 11.16 -5.48
C ILE A 66 11.20 11.49 -4.65
N ASN A 67 11.22 12.68 -4.03
CA ASN A 67 12.36 13.16 -3.24
C ASN A 67 12.48 12.52 -1.84
N CYS A 68 11.46 11.79 -1.40
CA CYS A 68 11.48 11.08 -0.12
C CYS A 68 12.28 9.79 -0.23
N GLU A 69 13.21 9.59 0.70
CA GLU A 69 13.88 8.30 0.87
C GLU A 69 12.91 7.26 1.46
N LEU A 70 12.89 6.07 0.86
CA LEU A 70 12.18 4.90 1.35
C LEU A 70 13.21 3.84 1.75
N ARG A 71 13.26 3.51 3.04
CA ARG A 71 14.18 2.52 3.60
C ARG A 71 13.49 1.65 4.63
N ASN A 72 14.18 0.63 5.13
CA ASN A 72 13.77 -0.07 6.34
C ASN A 72 14.48 0.50 7.58
N THR A 73 14.08 0.07 8.77
CA THR A 73 14.69 0.50 10.04
C THR A 73 15.96 -0.29 10.40
N MET A 74 16.68 -0.86 9.43
CA MET A 74 17.96 -1.50 9.72
C MET A 74 18.98 -0.44 10.11
N GLU A 75 19.68 -0.64 11.22
CA GLU A 75 20.73 0.27 11.68
C GLU A 75 21.83 0.44 10.61
N PRO A 76 22.38 1.66 10.41
CA PRO A 76 23.38 1.93 9.36
C PRO A 76 24.57 0.97 9.38
N ASP A 77 25.16 0.70 10.54
CA ASP A 77 26.30 -0.22 10.68
C ASP A 77 25.96 -1.65 10.23
N LYS A 78 24.72 -2.10 10.51
CA LYS A 78 24.24 -3.41 10.08
C LYS A 78 23.97 -3.44 8.59
N LEU A 79 23.47 -2.36 8.02
CA LEU A 79 23.22 -2.23 6.58
C LEU A 79 24.53 -2.25 5.80
N GLU A 80 25.54 -1.48 6.22
CA GLU A 80 26.87 -1.48 5.61
C GLU A 80 27.47 -2.88 5.65
N ARG A 81 27.39 -3.54 6.82
CA ARG A 81 27.85 -4.91 6.99
C ARG A 81 27.08 -5.90 6.10
N TYR A 82 25.77 -5.74 5.99
CA TYR A 82 24.91 -6.58 5.15
C TYR A 82 25.25 -6.44 3.65
N GLU A 83 25.45 -5.21 3.17
CA GLU A 83 25.87 -4.97 1.79
C GLU A 83 27.26 -5.54 1.51
N PHE A 84 28.20 -5.40 2.45
CA PHE A 84 29.50 -6.08 2.35
C PHE A 84 29.34 -7.60 2.21
N LEU A 85 28.52 -8.23 3.06
CA LEU A 85 28.28 -9.69 3.00
C LEU A 85 27.59 -10.15 1.71
N LYS A 86 26.82 -9.27 1.03
CA LYS A 86 26.21 -9.56 -0.27
C LYS A 86 27.24 -9.59 -1.40
N THR A 87 28.33 -8.83 -1.30
CA THR A 87 29.39 -8.84 -2.32
C THR A 87 30.23 -10.12 -2.31
N LEU A 88 30.39 -10.74 -1.14
CA LEU A 88 31.12 -12.01 -0.99
C LEU A 88 30.36 -13.18 -1.63
N THR A 89 31.04 -14.00 -2.41
CA THR A 89 30.50 -15.25 -2.93
C THR A 89 30.34 -16.30 -1.82
N THR A 90 29.55 -17.34 -2.06
CA THR A 90 29.35 -18.44 -1.09
C THR A 90 30.64 -19.14 -0.69
N LYS A 91 31.67 -19.15 -1.57
CA LYS A 91 32.97 -19.79 -1.29
C LYS A 91 33.90 -18.92 -0.44
N GLU A 92 33.75 -17.60 -0.53
CA GLU A 92 34.59 -16.64 0.20
C GLU A 92 34.10 -16.41 1.64
N ARG A 93 32.83 -16.74 1.92
CA ARG A 93 32.26 -16.57 3.26
C ARG A 93 32.70 -17.68 4.20
N SER A 94 33.17 -17.27 5.37
CA SER A 94 33.29 -18.17 6.52
C SER A 94 31.91 -18.65 6.99
N LYS A 95 31.88 -19.70 7.82
CA LYS A 95 30.63 -20.20 8.43
C LYS A 95 29.93 -19.12 9.27
N SER A 96 30.68 -18.29 9.99
CA SER A 96 30.09 -17.20 10.79
C SER A 96 29.48 -16.11 9.91
N GLN A 97 30.16 -15.73 8.83
CA GLN A 97 29.64 -14.76 7.85
C GLN A 97 28.38 -15.27 7.13
N ALA A 98 28.30 -16.57 6.87
CA ALA A 98 27.10 -17.17 6.27
C ALA A 98 25.88 -17.08 7.21
N GLU A 99 26.05 -17.34 8.51
CA GLU A 99 24.97 -17.24 9.48
C GLU A 99 24.60 -15.77 9.77
N GLU A 100 25.59 -14.88 9.85
CA GLU A 100 25.40 -13.43 9.96
C GLU A 100 24.56 -12.89 8.78
N ARG A 101 24.92 -13.27 7.55
CA ARG A 101 24.15 -12.89 6.35
C ARG A 101 22.72 -13.38 6.43
N LYS A 102 22.47 -14.62 6.87
CA LYS A 102 21.12 -15.17 7.00
C LYS A 102 20.27 -14.41 8.03
N GLN A 103 20.89 -13.95 9.12
CA GLN A 103 20.23 -13.08 10.09
C GLN A 103 19.87 -11.73 9.47
N TYR A 104 20.77 -11.11 8.72
CA TYR A 104 20.51 -9.85 8.05
C TYR A 104 19.54 -9.96 6.89
N ASP A 105 19.54 -11.05 6.12
CA ASP A 105 18.52 -11.36 5.11
C ASP A 105 17.12 -11.38 5.76
N LYS A 106 17.00 -11.92 6.97
CA LYS A 106 15.73 -11.90 7.71
C LYS A 106 15.34 -10.48 8.12
N LEU A 107 16.26 -9.73 8.74
CA LEU A 107 16.01 -8.34 9.14
C LEU A 107 15.63 -7.47 7.94
N TRP A 108 16.36 -7.58 6.83
CA TRP A 108 16.10 -6.82 5.60
C TRP A 108 14.66 -6.99 5.10
N ARG A 109 14.15 -8.23 5.16
CA ARG A 109 12.82 -8.58 4.66
C ARG A 109 11.66 -8.20 5.58
N GLU A 110 11.89 -8.13 6.88
CA GLU A 110 10.83 -8.09 7.89
C GLU A 110 10.80 -6.80 8.71
N LEU A 111 11.85 -5.99 8.69
CA LEU A 111 11.86 -4.74 9.46
C LEU A 111 10.83 -3.72 8.92
N PRO A 112 10.31 -2.85 9.80
CA PRO A 112 9.46 -1.73 9.41
C PRO A 112 10.08 -0.88 8.29
N LEU A 113 9.21 -0.26 7.51
CA LEU A 113 9.61 0.69 6.48
C LEU A 113 9.47 2.12 7.00
N VAL A 114 10.28 3.03 6.48
CA VAL A 114 10.25 4.46 6.81
C VAL A 114 10.24 5.25 5.52
N LEU A 115 9.28 6.17 5.41
CA LEU A 115 9.38 7.35 4.57
C LEU A 115 9.99 8.45 5.43
N ASP A 116 11.20 8.89 5.09
CA ASP A 116 11.90 9.96 5.79
C ASP A 116 11.25 11.34 5.50
N ALA A 117 12.02 12.42 5.57
CA ALA A 117 11.53 13.75 5.21
C ALA A 117 10.99 13.75 3.76
N PRO A 118 9.87 14.44 3.49
CA PRO A 118 9.14 15.32 4.41
C PRO A 118 8.06 14.62 5.26
N PHE A 119 7.78 13.32 5.03
CA PHE A 119 6.60 12.67 5.63
C PHE A 119 6.84 12.16 7.05
N HIS A 120 8.05 11.69 7.37
CA HIS A 120 8.40 11.14 8.68
C HIS A 120 7.44 10.03 9.15
N LEU A 121 7.16 9.05 8.28
CA LEU A 121 6.18 7.99 8.50
C LEU A 121 6.85 6.62 8.60
N THR A 122 6.67 5.95 9.73
CA THR A 122 7.04 4.53 9.91
C THR A 122 5.84 3.64 9.61
N MET A 123 6.03 2.66 8.74
CA MET A 123 5.06 1.64 8.35
C MET A 123 5.45 0.28 8.92
N ASP A 124 4.68 -0.17 9.91
CA ASP A 124 4.89 -1.39 10.68
C ASP A 124 3.59 -2.18 10.93
N TRP A 125 2.49 -1.80 10.27
CA TRP A 125 1.16 -2.42 10.43
C TRP A 125 1.13 -3.93 10.24
N PHE A 126 2.09 -4.48 9.50
CA PHE A 126 2.23 -5.91 9.22
C PHE A 126 2.94 -6.69 10.34
N LEU A 127 3.40 -6.03 11.40
CA LEU A 127 4.07 -6.61 12.57
C LEU A 127 3.17 -6.75 13.79
N ASP A 128 2.05 -6.01 13.85
CA ASP A 128 1.05 -6.13 14.90
C ASP A 128 -0.15 -6.98 14.46
N ASN A 129 -1.10 -7.21 15.37
CA ASN A 129 -2.34 -7.95 15.05
C ASN A 129 -3.58 -7.04 14.94
N ARG A 130 -3.45 -5.71 15.02
CA ARG A 130 -4.57 -4.76 14.92
C ARG A 130 -5.22 -4.81 13.54
N ALA A 131 -4.39 -4.92 12.50
CA ALA A 131 -4.82 -5.10 11.11
C ALA A 131 -5.17 -6.55 10.75
N GLY A 132 -4.96 -7.51 11.67
CA GLY A 132 -4.88 -8.95 11.37
C GLY A 132 -3.47 -9.47 11.13
N GLY A 133 -2.44 -8.60 11.12
CA GLY A 133 -1.02 -8.99 11.13
C GLY A 133 -0.63 -9.97 10.04
N SER A 134 -0.02 -11.09 10.43
CA SER A 134 0.35 -12.17 9.50
C SER A 134 -0.85 -12.78 8.75
N ARG A 135 -2.08 -12.65 9.27
CA ARG A 135 -3.31 -13.07 8.58
C ARG A 135 -3.73 -12.10 7.48
N PHE A 136 -3.37 -10.81 7.61
CA PHE A 136 -3.74 -9.79 6.64
C PHE A 136 -2.67 -9.53 5.59
N LYS A 137 -1.38 -9.56 5.98
CA LYS A 137 -0.29 -9.36 5.02
C LYS A 137 -0.35 -10.36 3.86
N THR A 138 0.04 -9.87 2.69
CA THR A 138 -0.09 -10.55 1.39
C THR A 138 1.20 -11.20 0.91
N TRP A 139 2.36 -10.73 1.36
CA TRP A 139 3.67 -11.30 1.02
C TRP A 139 4.09 -12.44 1.97
N ALA A 140 4.90 -13.37 1.45
CA ALA A 140 5.35 -14.54 2.20
C ALA A 140 6.69 -15.13 1.71
N GLY A 141 7.21 -16.10 2.46
CA GLY A 141 8.39 -16.88 2.06
C GLY A 141 9.67 -16.02 2.00
N GLN A 142 10.32 -15.99 0.84
CA GLN A 142 11.55 -15.22 0.64
C GLN A 142 11.31 -13.77 0.16
N GLN A 143 10.04 -13.34 0.01
CA GLN A 143 9.71 -11.98 -0.39
C GLN A 143 10.15 -10.97 0.68
N SER A 144 10.59 -9.80 0.21
CA SER A 144 11.09 -8.69 1.04
C SER A 144 10.12 -7.52 0.93
N VAL A 145 9.56 -7.08 2.07
CA VAL A 145 8.62 -5.95 2.07
C VAL A 145 9.27 -4.67 1.52
N ILE A 146 10.53 -4.41 1.87
CA ILE A 146 11.28 -3.27 1.33
C ILE A 146 11.53 -3.40 -0.17
N ASN A 147 11.85 -4.60 -0.69
CA ASN A 147 12.09 -4.74 -2.13
C ASN A 147 10.81 -4.52 -2.92
N ILE A 148 9.68 -5.06 -2.45
CA ILE A 148 8.38 -4.83 -3.10
C ILE A 148 8.06 -3.32 -3.10
N ALA A 149 8.23 -2.65 -1.96
CA ALA A 149 7.97 -1.22 -1.85
C ALA A 149 8.87 -0.38 -2.78
N LEU A 150 10.17 -0.70 -2.86
CA LEU A 150 11.13 -0.06 -3.77
C LEU A 150 10.78 -0.33 -5.24
N ASP A 151 10.36 -1.55 -5.59
CA ASP A 151 9.91 -1.89 -6.94
C ASP A 151 8.65 -1.09 -7.33
N MET A 152 7.74 -0.84 -6.38
CA MET A 152 6.58 0.04 -6.61
C MET A 152 6.96 1.53 -6.72
N LYS A 153 7.98 1.98 -5.98
CA LYS A 153 8.46 3.37 -6.05
C LYS A 153 9.29 3.65 -7.31
N LYS A 154 9.99 2.65 -7.84
CA LYS A 154 10.93 2.81 -8.96
C LYS A 154 10.31 3.46 -10.23
N PRO A 155 9.11 3.10 -10.72
CA PRO A 155 8.48 3.80 -11.83
C PRO A 155 8.11 5.26 -11.51
N VAL A 156 7.74 5.54 -10.25
CA VAL A 156 7.47 6.90 -9.76
C VAL A 156 8.74 7.74 -9.85
N ASP A 157 9.86 7.21 -9.33
CA ASP A 157 11.17 7.86 -9.35
C ASP A 157 11.73 8.04 -10.75
N ALA A 158 11.38 7.13 -11.67
CA ALA A 158 11.73 7.23 -13.08
C ALA A 158 10.83 8.20 -13.87
N GLY A 159 9.94 8.95 -13.20
CA GLY A 159 9.08 9.95 -13.82
C GLY A 159 7.95 9.37 -14.67
N LYS A 160 7.57 8.10 -14.49
CA LYS A 160 6.51 7.46 -15.31
C LYS A 160 5.12 8.04 -15.08
N TYR A 161 4.95 8.88 -14.06
CA TYR A 161 3.71 9.57 -13.72
C TYR A 161 3.72 11.06 -14.08
N ALA A 162 4.79 11.57 -14.71
CA ALA A 162 4.91 13.00 -15.01
C ALA A 162 3.82 13.53 -15.95
N ASP A 163 3.42 12.72 -16.93
CA ASP A 163 2.39 13.06 -17.91
C ASP A 163 1.03 12.40 -17.60
N VAL A 164 0.90 11.75 -16.43
CA VAL A 164 -0.34 11.08 -16.01
C VAL A 164 -1.16 12.06 -15.18
N PRO A 165 -2.39 12.42 -15.61
CA PRO A 165 -3.29 13.24 -14.81
C PRO A 165 -3.47 12.65 -13.42
N SER A 166 -3.50 13.50 -12.39
CA SER A 166 -3.64 13.03 -11.00
C SER A 166 -4.87 12.17 -10.79
N GLU A 167 -5.96 12.49 -11.49
CA GLU A 167 -7.21 11.74 -11.46
C GLU A 167 -7.03 10.25 -11.81
N ASP A 168 -6.06 9.91 -12.66
CA ASP A 168 -5.86 8.55 -13.18
C ASP A 168 -4.69 7.79 -12.53
N TRP A 169 -4.06 8.37 -11.50
CA TRP A 169 -2.90 7.79 -10.83
C TRP A 169 -3.13 6.38 -10.29
N LEU A 170 -4.34 6.07 -9.83
CA LEU A 170 -4.66 4.76 -9.26
C LEU A 170 -4.95 3.70 -10.32
N GLN A 171 -5.24 4.11 -11.55
CA GLN A 171 -5.58 3.26 -12.68
C GLN A 171 -4.37 3.02 -13.59
N HIS A 172 -3.40 3.93 -13.57
CA HIS A 172 -2.22 3.89 -14.40
C HIS A 172 -1.39 2.61 -14.16
N THR A 173 -1.23 1.83 -15.21
CA THR A 173 -0.43 0.61 -15.19
C THR A 173 0.97 0.89 -15.74
N CYS A 174 1.99 0.53 -14.98
CA CYS A 174 3.36 0.60 -15.44
C CYS A 174 4.25 -0.42 -14.72
N GLY A 175 5.21 -0.98 -15.46
CA GLY A 175 6.19 -1.89 -14.90
C GLY A 175 5.74 -3.34 -14.83
N GLU A 176 6.72 -4.16 -14.47
CA GLU A 176 6.72 -5.62 -14.55
C GLU A 176 7.52 -6.14 -13.34
N SER A 177 6.89 -6.16 -12.16
CA SER A 177 7.57 -6.52 -10.90
C SER A 177 6.64 -7.26 -9.94
N VAL A 178 7.25 -7.87 -8.92
CA VAL A 178 6.49 -8.42 -7.78
C VAL A 178 5.83 -7.26 -7.05
N ASP A 179 4.54 -7.40 -6.75
CA ASP A 179 3.74 -6.37 -6.09
C ASP A 179 3.18 -6.85 -4.74
N PHE A 180 2.45 -5.96 -4.06
CA PHE A 180 1.80 -6.28 -2.79
C PHE A 180 0.51 -7.09 -2.95
N ASN A 181 0.04 -7.37 -4.17
CA ASN A 181 -1.22 -8.04 -4.42
C ASN A 181 -2.45 -7.36 -3.75
N PHE A 182 -2.43 -6.02 -3.61
CA PHE A 182 -3.58 -5.25 -3.13
C PHE A 182 -4.59 -4.94 -4.23
N ASP A 183 -4.18 -5.00 -5.49
CA ASP A 183 -5.09 -4.81 -6.63
C ASP A 183 -6.04 -6.00 -6.80
N SER A 184 -7.32 -5.81 -6.49
CA SER A 184 -8.29 -6.89 -6.65
C SER A 184 -8.57 -7.24 -8.11
N ASP A 185 -8.40 -6.31 -9.05
CA ASP A 185 -8.71 -6.52 -10.47
C ASP A 185 -7.69 -7.47 -11.09
N SER A 186 -6.41 -7.23 -10.80
CA SER A 186 -5.28 -8.05 -11.27
C SER A 186 -5.18 -9.38 -10.52
N SER A 187 -5.69 -9.46 -9.30
CA SER A 187 -5.63 -10.66 -8.45
C SER A 187 -6.50 -11.80 -8.97
N VAL A 188 -7.66 -11.48 -9.56
CA VAL A 188 -8.55 -12.49 -10.17
C VAL A 188 -7.96 -13.05 -11.47
N GLN A 189 -7.14 -12.28 -12.19
CA GLN A 189 -6.60 -12.66 -13.50
C GLN A 189 -5.22 -13.34 -13.45
N SER A 190 -4.58 -13.41 -12.29
CA SER A 190 -3.18 -13.89 -12.17
C SER A 190 -3.03 -15.23 -11.45
N SER A 191 -4.12 -15.88 -11.04
CA SER A 191 -4.06 -17.23 -10.46
C SER A 191 -3.66 -18.26 -11.53
N PRO A 192 -2.68 -19.14 -11.29
CA PRO A 192 -2.34 -20.23 -12.21
C PRO A 192 -3.52 -21.17 -12.51
N LEU A 193 -4.52 -21.23 -11.61
CA LEU A 193 -5.74 -22.00 -11.83
C LEU A 193 -6.64 -21.36 -12.89
N ASP A 194 -6.62 -20.03 -13.00
CA ASP A 194 -7.46 -19.28 -13.95
C ASP A 194 -6.74 -19.07 -15.30
N ALA A 195 -5.41 -18.91 -15.28
CA ALA A 195 -4.60 -18.80 -16.50
C ALA A 195 -4.28 -20.17 -17.15
N GLY A 196 -4.49 -21.29 -16.43
CA GLY A 196 -4.12 -22.63 -16.88
C GLY A 196 -2.61 -22.92 -16.90
N PHE A 197 -1.77 -21.93 -16.53
CA PHE A 197 -0.33 -22.04 -16.37
C PHE A 197 0.17 -20.98 -15.38
N SER A 198 1.32 -21.24 -14.74
CA SER A 198 2.01 -20.20 -13.95
C SER A 198 2.79 -19.28 -14.89
N LEU A 199 2.80 -17.98 -14.60
CA LEU A 199 3.60 -17.00 -15.33
C LEU A 199 5.09 -17.03 -14.91
N ASP A 200 5.40 -17.58 -13.72
CA ASP A 200 6.77 -17.64 -13.18
C ASP A 200 7.76 -18.37 -14.10
N PRO A 201 7.45 -19.56 -14.66
CA PRO A 201 8.34 -20.25 -15.60
C PRO A 201 8.51 -19.51 -16.93
N LEU A 202 7.55 -18.65 -17.28
CA LEU A 202 7.53 -17.87 -18.52
C LEU A 202 8.23 -16.51 -18.38
N LYS A 203 8.66 -16.14 -17.15
CA LYS A 203 9.24 -14.82 -16.83
C LYS A 203 8.38 -13.64 -17.29
N MET A 204 7.08 -13.84 -17.39
CA MET A 204 6.13 -12.79 -17.69
C MET A 204 5.61 -12.26 -16.35
N SER A 205 5.56 -10.96 -16.16
CA SER A 205 4.80 -10.36 -15.06
C SER A 205 3.65 -9.56 -15.63
N GLY A 206 2.48 -9.68 -15.01
CA GLY A 206 1.34 -8.83 -15.35
C GLY A 206 1.67 -7.36 -15.12
N ALA A 207 1.03 -6.47 -15.89
CA ALA A 207 1.13 -5.04 -15.67
C ALA A 207 0.66 -4.71 -14.25
N THR A 208 1.48 -4.00 -13.48
CA THR A 208 1.16 -3.59 -12.11
C THR A 208 0.65 -2.15 -12.09
N ARG A 209 0.02 -1.74 -10.98
CA ARG A 209 -0.36 -0.34 -10.69
C ARG A 209 0.48 0.17 -9.51
N PRO A 210 1.75 0.60 -9.74
CA PRO A 210 2.71 0.83 -8.65
C PRO A 210 2.29 1.87 -7.63
N LEU A 211 1.78 3.02 -8.09
CA LEU A 211 1.42 4.11 -7.19
C LEU A 211 0.20 3.75 -6.32
N MET A 212 -0.79 3.05 -6.89
CA MET A 212 -1.91 2.48 -6.14
C MET A 212 -1.41 1.52 -5.05
N GLN A 213 -0.56 0.55 -5.40
CA GLN A 213 -0.03 -0.44 -4.45
C GLN A 213 0.78 0.23 -3.33
N LEU A 214 1.62 1.22 -3.66
CA LEU A 214 2.43 1.95 -2.69
C LEU A 214 1.57 2.80 -1.76
N PHE A 215 0.62 3.57 -2.30
CA PHE A 215 -0.31 4.33 -1.48
C PHE A 215 -1.20 3.43 -0.61
N ALA A 216 -1.65 2.29 -1.12
CA ALA A 216 -2.42 1.33 -0.32
C ALA A 216 -1.59 0.82 0.87
N PHE A 217 -0.33 0.47 0.63
CA PHE A 217 0.60 0.06 1.69
C PHE A 217 0.77 1.14 2.78
N ILE A 218 0.87 2.41 2.36
CA ILE A 218 0.98 3.58 3.24
C ILE A 218 -0.32 3.81 4.01
N GLY A 219 -1.47 3.80 3.33
CA GLY A 219 -2.78 4.03 3.94
C GLY A 219 -3.10 3.00 5.02
N LEU A 220 -2.72 1.75 4.78
CA LEU A 220 -2.84 0.68 5.76
C LEU A 220 -2.05 0.93 7.05
N GLN A 221 -1.14 1.92 7.13
CA GLN A 221 -0.44 2.33 8.36
C GLN A 221 -1.29 3.17 9.33
N ARG A 222 -2.40 3.77 8.90
CA ARG A 222 -3.40 4.35 9.81
C ARG A 222 -4.80 3.74 9.66
N PHE A 223 -5.21 3.48 8.44
CA PHE A 223 -6.57 3.06 8.08
C PHE A 223 -6.62 1.53 8.09
N ARG A 224 -6.94 0.94 9.26
CA ARG A 224 -6.98 -0.52 9.44
C ARG A 224 -8.35 -1.06 9.13
N SER A 225 -8.44 -1.96 8.14
CA SER A 225 -9.66 -2.74 7.95
C SER A 225 -10.00 -3.54 9.21
N LEU A 226 -11.30 -3.69 9.51
CA LEU A 226 -11.75 -4.56 10.58
C LEU A 226 -11.79 -6.01 10.12
N ALA A 227 -11.08 -6.89 10.83
CA ALA A 227 -11.06 -8.31 10.54
C ALA A 227 -12.34 -9.01 11.03
N ASP A 228 -13.12 -9.56 10.10
CA ASP A 228 -14.11 -10.59 10.39
C ASP A 228 -13.44 -11.97 10.37
N THR A 229 -12.96 -12.36 11.56
CA THR A 229 -12.25 -13.62 11.72
C THR A 229 -13.09 -14.87 11.41
N LYS A 230 -14.43 -14.78 11.46
CA LYS A 230 -15.33 -15.92 11.20
C LYS A 230 -15.45 -16.18 9.71
N ASN A 231 -15.57 -15.12 8.92
CA ASN A 231 -15.77 -15.19 7.47
C ASN A 231 -14.46 -15.04 6.68
N ASN A 232 -13.31 -14.92 7.36
CA ASN A 232 -12.01 -14.67 6.75
C ASN A 232 -12.05 -13.46 5.78
N ALA A 233 -12.71 -12.41 6.24
CA ALA A 233 -12.95 -11.21 5.46
C ALA A 233 -12.57 -9.96 6.26
N TYR A 234 -12.49 -8.84 5.56
CA TYR A 234 -12.09 -7.56 6.10
C TYR A 234 -13.09 -6.51 5.66
N THR A 235 -13.49 -5.64 6.58
CA THR A 235 -14.50 -4.61 6.34
C THR A 235 -13.88 -3.23 6.40
N TYR A 236 -14.33 -2.36 5.50
CA TYR A 236 -14.04 -0.93 5.47
C TYR A 236 -15.27 -0.15 5.01
N SER A 237 -15.25 1.16 5.21
CA SER A 237 -16.37 2.03 4.82
C SER A 237 -15.87 3.34 4.22
N PRO A 238 -16.25 3.71 2.99
CA PRO A 238 -16.03 5.06 2.49
C PRO A 238 -16.82 6.06 3.33
N TRP A 239 -16.37 7.31 3.31
CA TRP A 239 -16.99 8.40 4.06
C TRP A 239 -17.11 9.62 3.17
N THR A 240 -18.18 10.40 3.34
CA THR A 240 -18.50 11.53 2.46
C THR A 240 -18.31 12.90 3.10
N ILE A 241 -17.94 12.91 4.38
CA ILE A 241 -17.71 14.14 5.17
C ILE A 241 -16.20 14.42 5.19
N PRO A 242 -15.74 15.62 4.80
CA PRO A 242 -14.33 16.01 4.92
C PRO A 242 -13.80 15.73 6.33
N ALA A 243 -12.67 15.04 6.40
CA ALA A 243 -12.07 14.66 7.67
C ALA A 243 -10.55 14.56 7.60
N LEU A 244 -9.90 15.01 8.67
CA LEU A 244 -8.49 14.78 8.93
C LEU A 244 -8.19 13.28 9.08
N PRO A 245 -6.95 12.80 8.84
CA PRO A 245 -6.63 11.38 8.84
C PRO A 245 -7.06 10.61 10.10
N PRO A 246 -6.95 11.12 11.35
CA PRO A 246 -7.42 10.40 12.53
C PRO A 246 -8.94 10.15 12.52
N ALA A 247 -9.74 11.16 12.17
CA ALA A 247 -11.19 11.04 12.12
C ALA A 247 -11.64 10.18 10.92
N ALA A 248 -11.00 10.37 9.76
CA ALA A 248 -11.22 9.56 8.57
C ALA A 248 -10.91 8.08 8.84
N ALA A 249 -9.82 7.78 9.56
CA ALA A 249 -9.48 6.41 9.92
C ALA A 249 -10.52 5.76 10.83
N CYS A 250 -11.12 6.53 11.76
CA CYS A 250 -12.23 6.04 12.56
C CYS A 250 -13.45 5.68 11.70
N MET A 251 -13.81 6.51 10.72
CA MET A 251 -14.93 6.25 9.80
C MET A 251 -14.63 5.08 8.84
N ALA A 252 -13.39 4.97 8.36
CA ALA A 252 -12.95 3.89 7.48
C ALA A 252 -12.97 2.53 8.20
N SER A 253 -12.63 2.55 9.49
CA SER A 253 -12.42 1.36 10.33
C SER A 253 -13.57 1.13 11.32
N SER A 254 -14.69 1.84 11.24
CA SER A 254 -15.76 1.74 12.23
C SER A 254 -16.59 0.46 12.05
N GLY A 255 -16.59 -0.37 13.09
CA GLY A 255 -17.49 -1.52 13.21
C GLY A 255 -18.91 -1.09 13.53
N SER A 256 -19.05 0.06 14.20
CA SER A 256 -20.31 0.73 14.48
C SER A 256 -20.89 1.32 13.20
N GLN A 257 -22.19 1.11 12.95
CA GLN A 257 -22.90 1.74 11.85
C GLN A 257 -22.94 3.26 12.10
N VAL A 258 -22.19 4.04 11.31
CA VAL A 258 -22.58 5.43 11.08
C VAL A 258 -23.81 5.37 10.17
N PRO A 259 -24.97 5.91 10.57
CA PRO A 259 -26.18 5.85 9.75
C PRO A 259 -25.92 6.40 8.34
N GLY A 260 -26.29 5.63 7.31
CA GLY A 260 -26.10 5.99 5.91
C GLY A 260 -24.71 5.69 5.33
N GLN A 261 -23.76 5.17 6.13
CA GLN A 261 -22.44 4.80 5.63
C GLN A 261 -22.46 3.38 5.05
N GLN A 262 -22.06 3.25 3.78
CA GLN A 262 -21.93 1.96 3.11
C GLN A 262 -20.77 1.16 3.71
N LYS A 263 -21.01 -0.11 4.03
CA LYS A 263 -19.97 -1.04 4.48
C LYS A 263 -19.61 -1.99 3.35
N LEU A 264 -18.32 -2.05 3.03
CA LEU A 264 -17.78 -2.99 2.06
C LEU A 264 -16.97 -4.05 2.77
N THR A 265 -17.11 -5.29 2.32
CA THR A 265 -16.37 -6.44 2.85
C THR A 265 -15.63 -7.13 1.72
N PHE A 266 -14.34 -7.41 1.92
CA PHE A 266 -13.51 -8.13 0.97
C PHE A 266 -12.83 -9.34 1.62
N PRO A 267 -12.80 -10.50 0.94
CA PRO A 267 -12.01 -11.63 1.37
C PRO A 267 -10.56 -11.53 0.88
N LEU A 268 -9.70 -12.40 1.42
CA LEU A 268 -8.36 -12.66 0.87
C LEU A 268 -8.37 -13.97 0.08
N LEU A 269 -7.84 -13.94 -1.14
CA LEU A 269 -7.54 -15.14 -1.92
C LEU A 269 -6.20 -15.72 -1.46
N TYR A 270 -6.18 -17.00 -1.08
CA TYR A 270 -4.93 -17.71 -0.78
C TYR A 270 -4.34 -18.28 -2.07
N ARG A 271 -3.28 -17.66 -2.58
CA ARG A 271 -2.53 -18.13 -3.75
C ARG A 271 -1.64 -19.32 -3.40
N THR A 272 -1.13 -19.34 -2.17
CA THR A 272 -0.50 -20.49 -1.51
C THR A 272 -0.94 -20.53 -0.05
N LYS A 273 -0.38 -21.44 0.76
CA LYS A 273 -0.64 -21.46 2.22
C LYS A 273 -0.36 -20.12 2.91
N TYR A 274 0.55 -19.31 2.37
CA TYR A 274 1.00 -18.07 3.01
C TYR A 274 0.87 -16.82 2.14
N LEU A 275 0.98 -16.96 0.81
CA LEU A 275 0.84 -15.86 -0.14
C LEU A 275 -0.64 -15.59 -0.40
N LYS A 276 -1.04 -14.32 -0.33
CA LYS A 276 -2.44 -13.91 -0.47
C LYS A 276 -2.57 -12.71 -1.38
N SER A 277 -3.79 -12.48 -1.85
CA SER A 277 -4.16 -11.29 -2.61
C SER A 277 -5.53 -10.80 -2.21
N PHE A 278 -5.80 -9.50 -2.44
CA PHE A 278 -7.12 -8.94 -2.20
C PHE A 278 -8.11 -9.42 -3.26
N LEU A 279 -9.36 -9.65 -2.87
CA LEU A 279 -10.47 -9.87 -3.80
C LEU A 279 -11.38 -8.64 -3.80
N PRO A 280 -12.21 -8.47 -4.85
CA PRO A 280 -13.15 -7.34 -4.90
C PRO A 280 -14.07 -7.35 -3.67
N ALA A 281 -14.34 -6.16 -3.16
CA ALA A 281 -15.23 -5.97 -2.03
C ALA A 281 -16.68 -6.03 -2.50
N GLN A 282 -17.54 -6.54 -1.63
CA GLN A 282 -18.98 -6.58 -1.83
C GLN A 282 -19.63 -5.60 -0.86
N LEU A 283 -20.66 -4.91 -1.32
CA LEU A 283 -21.56 -4.17 -0.46
C LEU A 283 -22.24 -5.16 0.48
N ASN A 284 -22.11 -4.92 1.78
CA ASN A 284 -22.90 -5.67 2.75
C ASN A 284 -24.37 -5.25 2.56
N GLY A 285 -25.22 -6.19 2.16
CA GLY A 285 -26.66 -5.97 2.17
C GLY A 285 -27.12 -5.59 3.58
N GLU A 286 -27.98 -4.58 3.67
CA GLU A 286 -28.64 -4.17 4.91
C GLU A 286 -29.42 -5.31 5.56
#